data_AF-A0A951EC01-F1
#
_entry.id   AF-A0A951EC01-F1
#
_cell.length_a   1.000
_cell.length_b   1.000
_cell.length_c   1.000
_cell.angle_alpha   90.00
_cell.angle_beta   90.00
_cell.angle_gamma   90.00
#
_symmetry.space_group_name_H-M   'P 1'
#
loop_
_entity.id
_entity.type
_entity.pdbx_description
1 polymer ?
#
loop_
_entity_poly.entity_id
_entity_poly.type
_entity_poly.pdbx_seq_one_letter_code
_entity_poly.pdbx_strand_id
1 'polypeptide(L)' 'MPGPASQAWTVASYVIKQRLKGREKFPLVLMLEPLFRCNLACAGCGKIQYPPHILK' A
#
# COMPACT_ATOMS: atom_id res chain seq x y z
N MET A 1 4.11 -6.65 -11.19
CA MET A 1 3.61 -5.80 -10.10
C MET A 1 2.09 -5.76 -10.19
N PRO A 2 1.34 -6.07 -9.12
CA PRO A 2 -0.11 -5.89 -9.14
C PRO A 2 -0.41 -4.42 -9.45
N GLY A 3 -1.13 -4.18 -10.55
CA GLY A 3 -1.50 -2.82 -10.94
C GLY A 3 -2.53 -2.21 -9.98
N PRO A 4 -2.84 -0.90 -10.14
CA PRO A 4 -3.77 -0.18 -9.28
C PRO A 4 -5.14 -0.88 -9.16
N ALA A 5 -5.61 -1.50 -10.24
CA ALA A 5 -6.87 -2.23 -10.28
C ALA A 5 -6.86 -3.49 -9.39
N SER A 6 -5.74 -4.21 -9.32
CA SER A 6 -5.61 -5.40 -8.49
C SER A 6 -5.62 -5.06 -7.00
N GLN A 7 -4.95 -3.97 -6.61
CA GLN A 7 -4.96 -3.50 -5.22
C GLN A 7 -6.36 -3.04 -4.80
N ALA A 8 -7.04 -2.28 -5.66
CA ALA A 8 -8.41 -1.84 -5.43
C ALA A 8 -9.37 -3.04 -5.27
N TRP A 9 -9.21 -4.09 -6.08
CA TRP A 9 -10.02 -5.32 -5.99
C TRP A 9 -9.81 -6.07 -4.67
N THR A 10 -8.56 -6.21 -4.21
CA THR A 10 -8.25 -6.84 -2.92
C THR A 10 -8.87 -6.06 -1.75
N VAL A 11 -8.80 -4.73 -1.77
CA VAL A 11 -9.42 -3.89 -0.74
C VAL A 11 -10.94 -3.99 -0.79
N ALA A 12 -11.55 -3.89 -1.97
CA ALA A 12 -13.00 -3.94 -2.15
C ALA A 12 -13.59 -5.27 -1.66
N SER A 13 -12.98 -6.40 -2.05
CA SER A 13 -13.41 -7.74 -1.61
C SER A 13 -13.29 -7.92 -0.10
N TYR A 14 -12.23 -7.38 0.52
CA TYR A 14 -12.05 -7.43 1.97
C TYR A 14 -13.12 -6.61 2.71
N VAL A 15 -13.41 -5.38 2.27
CA VAL A 15 -14.44 -4.51 2.88
C VAL A 15 -15.83 -5.15 2.78
N ILE A 16 -16.20 -5.68 1.61
CA ILE A 16 -17.49 -6.35 1.40
C ILE A 16 -17.59 -7.56 2.35
N LYS A 17 -16.53 -8.38 2.44
CA LYS A 17 -16.49 -9.55 3.32
C LYS A 17 -16.65 -9.19 4.80
N GLN A 18 -16.02 -8.11 5.28
CA GLN A 18 -16.15 -7.71 6.68
C GLN A 18 -17.54 -7.12 6.99
N ARG A 19 -18.13 -6.36 6.05
CA ARG A 19 -19.51 -5.87 6.17
C ARG A 19 -20.54 -7.02 6.19
N LEU A 20 -20.40 -8.01 5.31
CA LEU A 20 -21.25 -9.20 5.30
C LEU A 20 -21.13 -10.04 6.59
N LYS A 21 -19.98 -9.98 7.27
CA LYS A 21 -19.76 -10.64 8.56
C LYS A 21 -20.31 -9.85 9.76
N GLY A 22 -21.00 -8.74 9.54
CA GLY A 22 -21.56 -7.91 10.63
C GLY A 22 -20.50 -7.24 11.50
N ARG A 23 -19.25 -7.13 11.04
CA ARG A 23 -18.18 -6.47 11.79
C ARG A 23 -18.28 -4.97 11.57
N GLU A 24 -18.74 -4.26 12.60
CA GLU A 24 -18.86 -2.80 12.58
C GLU A 24 -17.49 -2.09 12.53
N LYS A 25 -16.45 -2.70 13.11
CA LYS A 25 -15.08 -2.18 13.14
C LYS A 25 -14.11 -3.25 12.66
N PHE A 26 -13.32 -2.94 11.64
CA PHE A 26 -12.26 -3.82 11.12
C PHE A 26 -11.06 -2.98 10.67
N PRO A 27 -9.82 -3.46 10.91
CA PRO A 27 -8.62 -2.76 10.48
C PRO A 27 -8.53 -2.80 8.94
N LEU A 28 -8.35 -1.63 8.35
CA LEU A 28 -8.03 -1.46 6.93
C LEU A 28 -6.73 -0.67 6.84
N VAL A 29 -5.67 -1.31 6.36
CA VAL A 29 -4.36 -0.67 6.17
C VAL A 29 -4.12 -0.52 4.67
N LEU A 30 -4.09 0.71 4.19
CA LEU A 30 -3.79 1.05 2.79
C LEU A 30 -2.47 1.81 2.75
N MET A 31 -1.49 1.29 2.01
CA MET A 31 -0.27 2.03 1.70
C MET A 31 -0.57 2.95 0.51
N LEU A 32 -0.74 4.26 0.77
CA LEU A 32 -1.02 5.26 -0.26
C LEU A 32 0.17 5.58 -1.18
N GLU A 33 1.40 5.22 -0.78
CA GLU A 33 2.61 5.61 -1.49
C GLU A 33 3.37 4.43 -2.15
N PRO A 34 2.78 3.77 -3.17
CA PRO A 34 3.48 2.80 -3.99
C PRO A 34 4.25 3.46 -5.14
N LEU A 35 4.16 4.79 -5.33
CA LEU A 35 4.74 5.47 -6.50
C LEU A 35 6.25 5.76 -6.34
N PHE A 36 6.82 5.63 -5.12
CA PHE A 36 8.24 5.89 -4.80
C PHE A 36 8.84 7.15 -5.44
N ARG A 37 8.01 8.16 -5.74
CA ARG A 37 8.44 9.38 -6.42
C ARG A 37 8.79 10.44 -5.37
N CYS A 38 9.83 10.17 -4.58
CA CYS A 38 10.46 11.17 -3.75
C CYS A 38 11.82 11.52 -4.37
N ASN A 39 12.08 12.82 -4.55
CA ASN A 39 13.33 13.35 -5.12
C ASN A 39 14.20 14.05 -4.07
N LEU A 40 13.80 14.04 -2.79
CA LEU A 40 14.54 14.66 -1.68
C LEU A 40 15.25 13.60 -0.82
N ALA A 41 16.57 13.67 -0.76
CA ALA A 41 17.39 12.84 0.12
C ALA A 41 17.31 13.36 1.58
N CYS A 42 16.27 12.97 2.31
CA CYS A 42 16.10 13.29 3.73
C CYS A 42 16.84 12.29 4.62
N ALA A 43 17.44 12.77 5.73
CA ALA A 43 18.01 11.92 6.77
C ALA A 43 16.91 11.02 7.37
N GLY A 44 16.96 9.73 7.05
CA GLY A 44 15.94 8.75 7.45
C GLY A 44 15.09 8.17 6.31
N CYS A 45 15.28 8.61 5.06
CA CYS A 45 14.55 8.05 3.92
C CYS A 45 15.24 6.78 3.38
N GLY A 46 14.73 5.62 3.79
CA GLY A 46 15.22 4.31 3.33
C GLY A 46 15.01 4.03 1.83
N LYS A 47 14.29 4.86 1.09
CA LYS A 47 13.95 4.63 -0.33
C LYS A 47 14.89 5.33 -1.34
N ILE A 48 15.58 6.41 -0.98
CA ILE A 48 16.54 7.12 -1.87
C ILE A 48 18.00 6.75 -1.52
N GLN A 49 18.25 6.34 -0.28
CA GLN A 49 19.59 5.93 0.16
C GLN A 49 20.08 4.62 -0.48
N TYR A 50 19.18 3.81 -1.04
CA TYR A 50 19.54 2.54 -1.66
C TYR A 50 19.15 2.52 -3.14
N PRO A 51 20.01 2.01 -4.02
CA PRO A 51 19.67 1.86 -5.43
C PRO A 51 18.46 0.92 -5.61
N PRO A 52 17.64 1.12 -6.66
CA PRO A 52 16.35 0.46 -6.84
C PRO A 52 16.41 -1.07 -6.93
N HIS A 53 17.59 -1.66 -7.13
CA HIS A 53 17.78 -3.12 -7.13
C HIS A 53 17.77 -3.74 -5.71
N ILE A 54 17.92 -2.93 -4.66
CA ILE A 54 17.90 -3.36 -3.25
C ILE A 54 16.49 -3.21 -2.65
N LEU A 55 15.67 -2.31 -3.19
CA LEU A 55 14.31 -2.01 -2.75
C LEU A 55 13.31 -2.94 -3.48
N LYS A 56 13.21 -4.20 -3.04
CA LYS A 56 12.21 -5.17 -3.54
C LYS A 56 10.84 -4.99 -2.90
#